data_AF-X1MGM3-F1
#
_entry.id   AF-X1MGM3-F1
#
_cell.length_a   1.000
_cell.length_b   1.000
_cell.length_c   1.000
_cell.angle_alpha   90.00
_cell.angle_beta   90.00
_cell.angle_gamma   90.00
#
_symmetry.space_group_name_H-M   'P 1'
#
loop_
_entity.id
_entity.type
_entity.pdbx_description
1 polymer ?
#
loop_
_entity_poly.entity_id
_entity_poly.type
_entity_poly.pdbx_seq_one_letter_code
_entity_poly.pdbx_strand_id
1 'polypeptide(L)'
;MTTALRAIEKAMGINPSQQTKILRRLMSLSQMVSSHLVHLYMLAMPDYYGYPGAQEMVPEFTEELSRLMRMKKVMNDLTAAVGGRASHPVSAVVNGFTDLPSSRMVEKLHWDLEKTEDDAVRTVRMVSEFPFASFFRKAEYVALNAANRYAMMEGSIVSSEGLDIPEEDYEEYFEEEEVSYSMAKRAKVKAGGPLMV
;
A
#
# COMPACT_ATOMS: atom_id res chain seq x y z
N MET A 1 -5.47 -9.55 -2.73
CA MET A 1 -6.71 -9.92 -3.45
C MET A 1 -6.70 -9.43 -4.89
N THR A 2 -6.47 -8.14 -5.14
CA THR A 2 -6.49 -7.56 -6.49
C THR A 2 -5.45 -8.16 -7.44
N THR A 3 -4.24 -8.49 -6.97
CA THR A 3 -3.22 -9.18 -7.78
C THR A 3 -3.71 -10.53 -8.32
N ALA A 4 -4.33 -11.35 -7.48
CA ALA A 4 -4.85 -12.66 -7.89
C ALA A 4 -5.97 -12.54 -8.93
N LEU A 5 -6.86 -11.56 -8.76
CA LEU A 5 -7.91 -11.26 -9.75
C LEU A 5 -7.31 -10.85 -11.10
N ARG A 6 -6.31 -9.96 -11.10
CA ARG A 6 -5.60 -9.54 -12.33
C ARG A 6 -4.96 -10.74 -13.04
N ALA A 7 -4.30 -11.63 -12.29
CA ALA A 7 -3.66 -12.82 -12.85
C ALA A 7 -4.70 -13.74 -13.54
N ILE A 8 -5.81 -14.03 -12.86
CA ILE A 8 -6.90 -14.86 -13.41
C ILE A 8 -7.53 -14.20 -14.63
N GLU A 9 -7.81 -12.89 -14.57
CA GLU A 9 -8.41 -12.15 -15.67
C GLU A 9 -7.50 -12.11 -16.90
N LYS A 10 -6.20 -11.89 -16.72
CA LYS A 10 -5.20 -11.98 -17.79
C LYS A 10 -5.20 -13.36 -18.43
N ALA A 11 -5.16 -14.43 -17.62
CA ALA A 11 -5.20 -15.81 -18.11
C ALA A 11 -6.48 -16.13 -18.90
N MET A 12 -7.61 -15.50 -18.53
CA MET A 12 -8.89 -15.66 -19.22
C MET A 12 -9.09 -14.69 -20.40
N GLY A 13 -8.16 -13.77 -20.67
CA GLY A 13 -8.34 -12.71 -21.67
C GLY A 13 -9.45 -11.70 -21.32
N ILE A 14 -9.78 -11.57 -20.04
CA ILE A 14 -10.81 -10.66 -19.54
C ILE A 14 -10.18 -9.30 -19.24
N ASN A 15 -10.77 -8.24 -19.78
CA ASN A 15 -10.43 -6.86 -19.45
C ASN A 15 -11.57 -6.21 -18.66
N PRO A 16 -11.41 -6.00 -17.33
CA PRO A 16 -12.46 -5.41 -16.51
C PRO A 16 -12.86 -4.00 -16.98
N SER A 17 -14.10 -3.63 -16.68
CA SER A 17 -14.61 -2.29 -16.96
C SER A 17 -13.79 -1.20 -16.25
N GLN A 18 -13.81 0.02 -16.78
CA GLN A 18 -13.12 1.15 -16.18
C GLN A 18 -13.60 1.44 -14.74
N GLN A 19 -14.90 1.27 -14.48
CA GLN A 19 -15.48 1.38 -13.15
C GLN A 19 -14.87 0.35 -12.18
N THR A 20 -14.79 -0.92 -12.60
CA THR A 20 -14.17 -1.99 -11.80
C THR A 20 -12.72 -1.66 -11.46
N LYS A 21 -11.94 -1.18 -12.44
CA LYS A 21 -10.54 -0.77 -12.22
C LYS A 21 -10.42 0.38 -11.22
N ILE A 22 -11.28 1.40 -11.32
CA ILE A 22 -11.31 2.54 -10.38
C ILE A 22 -11.64 2.07 -8.97
N LEU A 23 -12.68 1.25 -8.80
CA LEU A 23 -13.08 0.74 -7.47
C LEU A 23 -11.99 -0.14 -6.84
N ARG A 24 -11.37 -1.03 -7.61
CA ARG A 24 -10.24 -1.84 -7.13
C ARG A 24 -9.04 -0.98 -6.72
N ARG A 25 -8.77 0.09 -7.47
CA ARG A 25 -7.72 1.06 -7.12
C ARG A 25 -8.06 1.80 -5.83
N LEU A 26 -9.29 2.29 -5.68
CA LEU A 26 -9.76 2.98 -4.49
C LEU A 26 -9.64 2.09 -3.25
N MET A 27 -10.08 0.83 -3.35
CA MET A 27 -9.92 -0.17 -2.29
C MET A 27 -8.43 -0.39 -1.97
N SER A 28 -7.58 -0.61 -2.97
CA SER A 28 -6.14 -0.87 -2.76
C SER A 28 -5.43 0.34 -2.10
N LEU A 29 -5.77 1.57 -2.50
CA LEU A 29 -5.28 2.80 -1.88
C LEU A 29 -5.67 2.88 -0.41
N SER A 30 -6.93 2.60 -0.09
CA SER A 30 -7.41 2.63 1.30
C SER A 30 -6.66 1.64 2.19
N GLN A 31 -6.37 0.44 1.67
CA GLN A 31 -5.61 -0.58 2.39
C GLN A 31 -4.14 -0.17 2.57
N MET A 32 -3.53 0.40 1.54
CA MET A 32 -2.17 0.94 1.61
C MET A 32 -2.05 2.02 2.67
N VAL A 33 -2.93 3.03 2.63
CA VAL A 33 -2.92 4.12 3.62
C VAL A 33 -3.18 3.58 5.01
N SER A 34 -4.18 2.70 5.19
CA SER A 34 -4.47 2.07 6.49
C SER A 34 -3.27 1.29 7.05
N SER A 35 -2.51 0.61 6.20
CA SER A 35 -1.27 -0.10 6.58
C SER A 35 -0.15 0.87 6.93
N HIS A 36 0.09 1.90 6.12
CA HIS A 36 1.12 2.92 6.38
C HIS A 36 0.86 3.68 7.67
N LEU A 37 -0.39 4.05 7.95
CA LEU A 37 -0.75 4.70 9.20
C LEU A 37 -0.41 3.84 10.42
N VAL A 38 -0.76 2.55 10.39
CA VAL A 38 -0.39 1.63 11.48
C VAL A 38 1.12 1.51 11.60
N HIS A 39 1.84 1.33 10.48
CA HIS A 39 3.29 1.22 10.50
C HIS A 39 3.94 2.48 11.11
N LEU A 40 3.58 3.66 10.63
CA LEU A 40 4.17 4.92 11.07
C LEU A 40 3.92 5.18 12.55
N TYR A 41 2.67 5.12 13.00
CA TYR A 41 2.31 5.50 14.37
C TYR A 41 2.56 4.38 15.40
N MET A 42 2.29 3.13 15.05
CA MET A 42 2.30 2.03 16.02
C MET A 42 3.64 1.30 16.07
N LEU A 43 4.42 1.34 14.98
CA LEU A 43 5.68 0.60 14.86
C LEU A 43 6.89 1.52 14.84
N ALA A 44 6.93 2.50 13.93
CA ALA A 44 8.11 3.35 13.76
C ALA A 44 8.21 4.47 14.80
N MET A 45 7.11 5.18 15.07
CA MET A 45 7.09 6.32 15.97
C MET A 45 7.59 6.01 17.40
N PRO A 46 7.22 4.88 18.05
CA PRO A 46 7.77 4.52 19.35
C PRO A 46 9.30 4.47 19.39
N ASP A 47 9.94 3.92 18.35
CA ASP A 47 11.39 3.84 18.25
C ASP A 47 12.05 5.23 18.23
N TYR A 48 11.48 6.18 17.47
CA TYR A 48 12.02 7.55 17.36
C TYR A 48 11.89 8.36 18.65
N TYR A 49 10.89 8.07 19.48
CA TYR A 49 10.68 8.75 20.75
C TYR A 49 11.17 7.94 21.96
N GLY A 50 11.75 6.76 21.75
CA GLY A 50 12.32 5.93 22.81
C GLY A 50 11.31 5.21 23.70
N TYR A 51 10.11 4.93 23.19
CA TYR A 51 9.08 4.16 23.90
C TYR A 51 9.16 2.66 23.55
N PRO A 52 8.87 1.75 24.50
CA PRO A 52 8.78 0.31 24.21
C PRO A 52 7.69 -0.06 23.20
N GLY A 53 6.68 0.80 23.06
CA GLY A 53 5.55 0.61 22.17
C GLY A 53 4.63 1.81 22.16
N ALA A 54 3.64 1.78 21.27
CA ALA A 54 2.70 2.88 21.09
C ALA A 54 1.70 3.04 22.26
N GLN A 55 1.51 2.00 23.08
CA GLN A 55 0.61 2.08 24.22
C GLN A 55 1.18 2.99 25.32
N GLU A 56 2.48 2.94 25.53
CA GLU A 56 3.21 3.73 26.49
C GLU A 56 3.28 5.22 26.09
N MET A 57 3.10 5.51 24.80
CA MET A 57 3.07 6.88 24.26
C MET A 57 1.75 7.61 24.54
N VAL A 58 0.67 6.89 24.86
CA VAL A 58 -0.68 7.47 24.97
C VAL A 58 -0.75 8.74 25.83
N PRO A 59 -0.14 8.80 27.04
CA PRO A 59 -0.25 9.98 27.90
C PRO A 59 0.28 11.28 27.26
N GLU A 60 1.29 11.18 26.39
CA GLU A 60 1.97 12.33 25.78
C GLU A 60 1.53 12.57 24.32
N PHE A 61 1.12 11.51 23.61
CA PHE A 61 0.79 11.54 22.19
C PHE A 61 -0.69 11.21 21.91
N THR A 62 -1.58 11.62 22.82
CA THR A 62 -3.02 11.32 22.70
C THR A 62 -3.62 11.86 21.39
N GLU A 63 -3.23 13.06 20.96
CA GLU A 63 -3.81 13.66 19.74
C GLU A 63 -3.28 12.96 18.48
N GLU A 64 -1.99 12.63 18.43
CA GLU A 64 -1.35 11.87 17.36
C GLU A 64 -2.02 10.50 17.18
N LEU A 65 -2.22 9.76 18.27
CA LEU A 65 -2.88 8.46 18.24
C LEU A 65 -4.38 8.58 17.93
N SER A 66 -5.03 9.65 18.37
CA SER A 66 -6.42 9.94 17.99
C SER A 66 -6.55 10.24 16.50
N ARG A 67 -5.59 11.00 15.93
CA ARG A 67 -5.47 11.29 14.50
C ARG A 67 -5.29 10.01 13.69
N LEU A 68 -4.41 9.09 14.12
CA LEU A 68 -4.31 7.74 13.55
C LEU A 68 -5.69 7.06 13.50
N MET A 69 -6.42 7.03 14.62
CA MET A 69 -7.71 6.33 14.68
C MET A 69 -8.76 6.94 13.75
N ARG A 70 -8.82 8.28 13.64
CA ARG A 70 -9.72 8.99 12.71
C ARG A 70 -9.45 8.59 11.27
N MET A 71 -8.21 8.75 10.81
CA MET A 71 -7.85 8.41 9.43
C MET A 71 -8.01 6.92 9.14
N LYS A 72 -7.55 6.05 10.06
CA LYS A 72 -7.67 4.59 9.91
C LYS A 72 -9.11 4.15 9.81
N LYS A 73 -10.03 4.77 10.57
CA LYS A 73 -11.46 4.50 10.48
C LYS A 73 -11.98 4.81 9.08
N VAL A 74 -11.68 5.99 8.52
CA VAL A 74 -12.12 6.38 7.17
C VAL A 74 -11.57 5.42 6.11
N MET A 75 -10.30 5.04 6.20
CA MET A 75 -9.71 4.06 5.27
C MET A 75 -10.38 2.68 5.37
N ASN A 76 -10.66 2.21 6.59
CA ASN A 76 -11.33 0.94 6.81
C ASN A 76 -12.78 0.97 6.31
N ASP A 77 -13.49 2.07 6.51
CA ASP A 77 -14.85 2.27 6.00
C ASP A 77 -14.85 2.28 4.46
N LEU A 78 -13.85 2.90 3.83
CA LEU A 78 -13.65 2.88 2.38
C LEU A 78 -13.37 1.46 1.86
N THR A 79 -12.48 0.71 2.52
CA THR A 79 -12.24 -0.70 2.20
C THR A 79 -13.51 -1.52 2.36
N ALA A 80 -14.28 -1.32 3.42
CA ALA A 80 -15.51 -2.07 3.67
C ALA A 80 -16.61 -1.76 2.66
N ALA A 81 -16.76 -0.49 2.26
CA ALA A 81 -17.76 -0.07 1.29
C ALA A 81 -17.55 -0.71 -0.10
N VAL A 82 -16.29 -0.81 -0.54
CA VAL A 82 -15.96 -1.40 -1.84
C VAL A 82 -15.77 -2.92 -1.73
N GLY A 83 -15.08 -3.36 -0.69
CA GLY A 83 -14.61 -4.72 -0.46
C GLY A 83 -15.56 -5.63 0.34
N GLY A 84 -16.68 -5.10 0.83
CA GLY A 84 -17.64 -5.77 1.72
C GLY A 84 -17.17 -5.86 3.18
N ARG A 85 -15.86 -5.86 3.44
CA ARG A 85 -15.25 -5.93 4.78
C ARG A 85 -13.98 -5.10 4.83
N ALA A 86 -13.73 -4.45 5.97
CA ALA A 86 -12.50 -3.67 6.18
C ALA A 86 -11.23 -4.53 6.22
N SER A 87 -11.35 -5.75 6.75
CA SER A 87 -10.28 -6.74 6.78
C SER A 87 -10.70 -7.96 5.98
N HIS A 88 -9.76 -8.50 5.20
CA HIS A 88 -10.01 -9.56 4.22
C HIS A 88 -11.27 -9.30 3.39
N PRO A 89 -11.25 -8.30 2.48
CA PRO A 89 -12.33 -8.03 1.54
C PRO A 89 -12.80 -9.32 0.85
N VAL A 90 -14.07 -9.39 0.45
CA VAL A 90 -14.66 -10.58 -0.18
C VAL A 90 -15.51 -10.29 -1.40
N SER A 91 -15.86 -9.02 -1.65
CA SER A 91 -16.76 -8.65 -2.74
C SER A 91 -16.11 -8.67 -4.11
N ALA A 92 -14.79 -8.49 -4.21
CA ALA A 92 -14.10 -8.44 -5.49
C ALA A 92 -14.01 -9.83 -6.13
N VAL A 93 -14.55 -9.97 -7.34
CA VAL A 93 -14.59 -11.21 -8.12
C VAL A 93 -14.04 -10.99 -9.52
N VAL A 94 -13.85 -12.05 -10.29
CA VAL A 94 -13.44 -11.95 -11.70
C VAL A 94 -14.40 -11.02 -12.44
N ASN A 95 -13.83 -10.08 -13.20
CA ASN A 95 -14.52 -9.06 -13.99
C ASN A 95 -15.37 -8.04 -13.19
N GLY A 96 -15.34 -8.02 -11.85
CA GLY A 96 -16.18 -7.07 -11.12
C GLY A 96 -16.24 -7.27 -9.61
N PHE A 97 -17.45 -7.08 -9.08
CA PHE A 97 -17.77 -7.20 -7.66
C PHE A 97 -19.12 -7.91 -7.50
N THR A 98 -19.32 -8.61 -6.38
CA THR A 98 -20.61 -9.20 -6.02
C THR A 98 -21.65 -8.16 -5.66
N ASP A 99 -21.22 -7.01 -5.17
CA ASP A 99 -22.05 -5.85 -4.85
C ASP A 99 -21.23 -4.56 -5.03
N LEU A 100 -21.92 -3.45 -5.30
CA LEU A 100 -21.29 -2.15 -5.53
C LEU A 100 -21.77 -1.13 -4.48
N PRO A 101 -20.90 -0.22 -4.02
CA PRO A 101 -21.31 0.82 -3.10
C PRO A 101 -22.37 1.73 -3.74
N SER A 102 -23.40 2.09 -2.98
CA SER A 102 -24.41 3.05 -3.43
C SER A 102 -23.83 4.47 -3.55
N SER A 103 -24.43 5.33 -4.39
CA SER A 103 -23.98 6.72 -4.56
C SER A 103 -23.92 7.48 -3.23
N ARG A 104 -24.92 7.29 -2.35
CA ARG A 104 -24.94 7.89 -1.01
C ARG A 104 -23.76 7.45 -0.14
N MET A 105 -23.34 6.19 -0.27
CA MET A 105 -22.18 5.68 0.45
C MET A 105 -20.88 6.31 -0.08
N VAL A 106 -20.76 6.46 -1.41
CA VAL A 106 -19.62 7.11 -2.04
C VAL A 106 -19.54 8.60 -1.66
N GLU A 107 -20.65 9.32 -1.66
CA GLU A 107 -20.72 10.73 -1.24
C GLU A 107 -20.30 10.92 0.22
N LYS A 108 -20.78 10.04 1.11
CA LYS A 108 -20.36 10.05 2.51
C LYS A 108 -18.85 9.84 2.65
N LEU A 109 -18.30 8.86 1.94
CA LEU A 109 -16.87 8.56 1.99
C LEU A 109 -16.03 9.72 1.45
N HIS A 110 -16.48 10.38 0.38
CA HIS A 110 -15.81 11.57 -0.14
C HIS A 110 -15.70 12.66 0.94
N TRP A 111 -16.81 12.96 1.61
CA TRP A 111 -16.83 13.95 2.69
C TRP A 111 -15.97 13.54 3.89
N ASP A 112 -15.98 12.25 4.27
CA ASP A 112 -15.13 11.75 5.35
C ASP A 112 -13.63 11.85 4.99
N LEU A 113 -13.28 11.60 3.72
CA LEU A 113 -11.92 11.74 3.21
C LEU A 113 -11.43 13.19 3.27
N GLU A 114 -12.24 14.14 2.78
CA GLU A 114 -11.94 15.57 2.85
C GLU A 114 -11.66 16.02 4.29
N LYS A 115 -12.43 15.51 5.25
CA LYS A 115 -12.21 15.81 6.68
C LYS A 115 -10.92 15.27 7.26
N THR A 116 -10.32 14.27 6.62
CA THR A 116 -9.05 13.68 7.06
C THR A 116 -7.83 14.23 6.31
N GLU A 117 -8.03 15.16 5.38
CA GLU A 117 -6.93 15.74 4.60
C GLU A 117 -5.91 16.47 5.50
N ASP A 118 -6.39 17.33 6.40
CA ASP A 118 -5.53 18.04 7.36
C ASP A 118 -4.81 17.06 8.30
N ASP A 119 -5.50 15.99 8.73
CA ASP A 119 -4.90 14.93 9.54
C ASP A 119 -3.74 14.22 8.79
N ALA A 120 -3.89 13.99 7.48
CA ALA A 120 -2.84 13.43 6.65
C ALA A 120 -1.65 14.39 6.50
N VAL A 121 -1.90 15.68 6.27
CA VAL A 121 -0.84 16.71 6.19
C VAL A 121 -0.09 16.82 7.51
N ARG A 122 -0.77 16.85 8.65
CA ARG A 122 -0.14 16.86 9.98
C ARG A 122 0.69 15.62 10.23
N THR A 123 0.24 14.46 9.75
CA THR A 123 1.01 13.21 9.82
C THR A 123 2.32 13.33 9.05
N VAL A 124 2.28 13.84 7.82
CA VAL A 124 3.50 14.04 7.02
C VAL A 124 4.47 15.00 7.71
N ARG A 125 3.97 16.11 8.27
CA ARG A 125 4.80 17.07 9.01
C ARG A 125 5.48 16.41 10.22
N MET A 126 4.69 15.72 11.06
CA MET A 126 5.22 14.99 12.22
C MET A 126 6.30 13.98 11.82
N VAL A 127 6.05 13.16 10.81
CA VAL A 127 7.02 12.16 10.34
C VAL A 127 8.28 12.82 9.78
N SER A 128 8.17 13.98 9.12
CA SER A 128 9.33 14.71 8.59
C SER A 128 10.26 15.28 9.67
N GLU A 129 9.77 15.42 10.91
CA GLU A 129 10.53 15.93 12.05
C GLU A 129 11.27 14.82 12.81
N PHE A 130 11.05 13.54 12.44
CA PHE A 130 11.75 12.43 13.10
C PHE A 130 13.26 12.53 12.88
N PRO A 131 14.08 12.21 13.91
CA PRO A 131 15.53 12.26 13.81
C PRO A 131 16.07 11.07 13.03
N PHE A 132 15.83 11.04 11.72
CA PHE A 132 16.31 9.98 10.83
C PHE A 132 17.84 9.88 10.90
N ALA A 133 18.33 8.67 11.17
CA ALA A 133 19.75 8.40 11.06
C ALA A 133 20.19 8.61 9.60
N SER A 134 21.38 9.17 9.40
CA SER A 134 22.00 9.18 8.08
C SER A 134 22.38 7.75 7.72
N PHE A 135 21.49 7.07 7.00
CA PHE A 135 21.66 5.70 6.54
C PHE A 135 21.65 5.67 5.03
N PHE A 136 22.73 5.16 4.45
CA PHE A 136 22.85 4.94 3.02
C PHE A 136 23.28 3.50 2.78
N ARG A 137 22.60 2.85 1.83
CA ARG A 137 22.98 1.53 1.35
C ARG A 137 22.90 1.54 -0.17
N LYS A 138 23.99 1.15 -0.83
CA LYS A 138 23.95 0.89 -2.27
C LYS A 138 23.01 -0.29 -2.53
N ALA A 139 21.89 -0.01 -3.19
CA ALA A 139 20.90 -0.99 -3.61
C ALA A 139 20.26 -0.50 -4.92
N GLU A 140 19.83 -1.43 -5.76
CA GLU A 140 18.99 -1.10 -6.90
C GLU A 140 17.55 -0.95 -6.42
N TYR A 141 16.94 0.21 -6.67
CA TYR A 141 15.56 0.50 -6.26
C TYR A 141 14.62 0.14 -7.40
N VAL A 142 13.65 -0.72 -7.13
CA VAL A 142 12.71 -1.27 -8.12
C VAL A 142 11.29 -0.85 -7.76
N ALA A 143 10.53 -0.34 -8.71
CA ALA A 143 9.16 0.08 -8.50
C ALA A 143 8.29 -0.21 -9.71
N LEU A 144 6.97 -0.08 -9.54
CA LEU A 144 6.06 0.01 -10.68
C LEU A 144 6.03 1.44 -11.21
N ASN A 145 5.91 1.59 -12.52
CA ASN A 145 5.70 2.86 -13.20
C ASN A 145 4.45 2.84 -14.08
N ALA A 146 3.71 3.94 -14.10
CA ALA A 146 2.54 4.12 -14.95
C ALA A 146 2.45 5.58 -15.40
N ALA A 147 2.25 5.81 -16.70
CA ALA A 147 2.45 7.10 -17.36
C ALA A 147 1.73 8.31 -16.74
N ASN A 148 0.59 8.12 -16.06
CA ASN A 148 -0.27 9.23 -15.61
C ASN A 148 -0.75 9.11 -14.15
N ARG A 149 -0.18 8.23 -13.35
CA ARG A 149 -0.63 8.01 -11.96
C ARG A 149 0.40 7.25 -11.15
N TYR A 150 0.32 7.38 -9.82
CA TYR A 150 1.05 6.51 -8.91
C TYR A 150 0.69 5.04 -9.18
N ALA A 151 1.69 4.25 -9.58
CA ALA A 151 1.53 2.87 -9.96
C ALA A 151 1.54 1.98 -8.71
N MET A 152 0.46 1.25 -8.52
CA MET A 152 0.30 0.35 -7.37
C MET A 152 -0.10 -1.05 -7.77
N MET A 153 -0.92 -1.14 -8.81
CA MET A 153 -1.57 -2.40 -9.18
C MET A 153 -1.03 -2.94 -10.50
N GLU A 154 -0.62 -2.06 -11.41
CA GLU A 154 -0.22 -2.37 -12.78
C GLU A 154 0.71 -1.28 -13.30
N GLY A 155 1.60 -1.65 -14.21
CA GLY A 155 2.61 -0.77 -14.78
C GLY A 155 3.74 -1.58 -15.41
N SER A 156 4.79 -0.89 -15.87
CA SER A 156 6.08 -1.54 -16.09
C SER A 156 6.86 -1.60 -14.77
N ILE A 157 7.69 -2.62 -14.62
CA ILE A 157 8.68 -2.71 -13.55
C ILE A 157 9.90 -1.90 -13.98
N VAL A 158 10.22 -0.85 -13.22
CA VAL A 158 11.36 0.03 -13.48
C VAL A 158 12.39 -0.03 -12.37
N SER A 159 13.65 0.30 -12.64
CA SER A 159 14.68 0.44 -11.61
C SER A 159 15.54 1.69 -11.70
N SER A 160 16.21 2.03 -10.58
CA SER A 160 17.20 3.12 -10.51
C SER A 160 18.45 2.88 -11.37
N GLU A 161 18.67 1.64 -11.82
CA GLU A 161 19.81 1.25 -12.66
C GLU A 161 19.40 1.00 -14.13
N GLY A 162 18.16 1.39 -14.51
CA GLY A 162 17.72 1.45 -15.91
C GLY A 162 16.90 0.27 -16.39
N LEU A 163 16.45 -0.63 -15.52
CA LEU A 163 15.45 -1.64 -15.87
C LEU A 163 14.13 -0.94 -16.25
N ASP A 164 13.47 -1.40 -17.32
CA ASP A 164 12.08 -1.05 -17.68
C ASP A 164 11.48 -2.21 -18.48
N ILE A 165 10.69 -3.04 -17.80
CA ILE A 165 10.17 -4.30 -18.36
C ILE A 165 8.67 -4.44 -18.06
N PRO A 166 7.91 -5.16 -18.89
CA PRO A 166 6.55 -5.54 -18.54
C PRO A 166 6.55 -6.50 -17.32
N GLU A 167 5.48 -6.49 -16.54
CA GLU A 167 5.37 -7.32 -15.32
C GLU A 167 5.38 -8.83 -15.62
N GLU A 168 5.02 -9.22 -16.85
CA GLU A 168 5.07 -10.58 -17.37
C GLU A 168 6.50 -11.16 -17.43
N ASP A 169 7.51 -10.30 -17.62
CA ASP A 169 8.89 -10.72 -17.79
C ASP A 169 9.63 -10.85 -16.44
N TYR A 170 8.92 -10.75 -15.30
CA TYR A 170 9.52 -10.77 -13.97
C TYR A 170 10.49 -11.96 -13.77
N GLU A 171 10.08 -13.17 -14.16
CA GLU A 171 10.92 -14.37 -13.99
C GLU A 171 12.19 -14.35 -14.85
N GLU A 172 12.24 -13.55 -15.92
CA GLU A 172 13.42 -13.41 -16.77
C GLU A 172 14.49 -12.54 -16.11
N TYR A 173 14.10 -11.51 -15.36
CA TYR A 173 15.01 -10.49 -14.82
C TYR A 173 15.33 -10.64 -13.33
N PHE A 174 14.47 -11.32 -12.56
CA PHE A 174 14.64 -11.52 -11.13
C PHE A 174 14.90 -12.98 -10.79
N GLU A 175 15.69 -13.22 -9.75
CA GLU A 175 15.92 -14.56 -9.21
C GLU A 175 15.87 -14.58 -7.69
N GLU A 176 15.53 -15.74 -7.13
CA GLU A 176 15.45 -15.95 -5.69
C GLU A 176 16.42 -17.05 -5.26
N GLU A 177 17.19 -16.79 -4.20
CA GLU A 177 18.08 -17.77 -3.58
C GLU A 177 17.57 -18.19 -2.20
N GLU A 178 17.72 -19.47 -1.87
CA GLU A 178 17.53 -20.00 -0.52
C GLU A 178 18.83 -19.88 0.28
N VAL A 179 18.71 -19.63 1.58
CA VAL A 179 19.86 -19.58 2.49
C VAL A 179 19.62 -20.45 3.70
N SER A 180 20.67 -21.13 4.18
CA SER A 180 20.55 -22.18 5.21
C SER A 180 20.02 -21.69 6.57
N TYR A 181 20.10 -20.39 6.85
CA TYR A 181 19.77 -19.81 8.14
C TYR A 181 18.42 -19.07 8.16
N SER A 182 17.68 -19.02 7.04
CA SER A 182 16.41 -18.29 6.93
C SER A 182 15.40 -19.09 6.11
N MET A 183 14.13 -19.07 6.54
CA MET A 183 13.01 -19.59 5.74
C MET A 183 12.52 -18.59 4.69
N ALA A 184 12.94 -17.32 4.77
CA ALA A 184 12.70 -16.33 3.73
C ALA A 184 13.80 -16.42 2.66
N LYS A 185 13.39 -16.45 1.39
CA LYS A 185 14.28 -16.33 0.24
C LYS A 185 14.87 -14.93 0.13
N ARG A 186 15.96 -14.80 -0.62
CA ARG A 186 16.53 -13.51 -1.01
C ARG A 186 16.32 -13.28 -2.49
N ALA A 187 15.72 -12.15 -2.84
CA ALA A 187 15.55 -11.74 -4.23
C ALA A 187 16.70 -10.83 -4.68
N LYS A 188 17.10 -10.97 -5.94
CA LYS A 188 18.04 -10.06 -6.63
C LYS A 188 17.66 -9.88 -8.09
N VAL A 189 18.14 -8.79 -8.68
CA VAL A 189 18.13 -8.59 -10.13
C VAL A 189 19.25 -9.45 -10.71
N LYS A 190 18.97 -10.32 -11.70
CA LYS A 190 19.94 -11.29 -12.24
C LYS A 190 21.21 -10.64 -12.80
N ALA A 191 21.04 -9.54 -13.54
CA ALA A 191 22.15 -8.77 -14.12
C ALA A 191 22.81 -7.81 -13.11
N GLY A 192 22.19 -7.63 -11.94
CA GLY A 192 22.57 -6.66 -10.94
C GLY A 192 22.91 -7.32 -9.61
N GLY A 193 22.23 -6.88 -8.56
CA GLY A 193 22.49 -7.34 -7.20
C GLY A 193 21.25 -7.26 -6.31
N PRO A 194 21.45 -7.10 -4.98
CA PRO A 194 20.35 -6.93 -4.06
C PRO A 194 19.48 -5.74 -4.43
N LEU A 195 18.17 -5.93 -4.33
CA LEU A 195 17.18 -4.91 -4.67
C LEU A 195 16.43 -4.41 -3.43
N MET A 196 15.84 -3.23 -3.57
CA MET A 196 14.89 -2.65 -2.63
C MET A 196 13.62 -2.25 -3.41
N VAL A 197 12.45 -2.49 -2.82
CA VAL A 197 11.13 -2.13 -3.39
C VAL A 197 10.48 -1.04 -2.57
#